data_AF-A0AA35QW33-F1
#
_entry.id   AF-A0AA35QW33-F1
#
_cell.length_a   1.000
_cell.length_b   1.000
_cell.length_c   1.000
_cell.angle_alpha   90.00
_cell.angle_beta   90.00
_cell.angle_gamma   90.00
#
_symmetry.space_group_name_H-M   'P 1'
#
loop_
_entity.id
_entity.type
_entity.pdbx_description
1 polymer ?
#
loop_
_entity_poly.entity_id
_entity_poly.type
_entity_poly.pdbx_seq_one_letter_code
_entity_poly.pdbx_strand_id
1 'polypeptide(L)'
;MSTENLQHTSNSQPGRDGSFPDVFINSWAVKIRGGLDDADALASRYGFHNLGLVQGFDDVYQFRLGGREMQKVRSDSPYTSSIASDKLVEFAEQQFRRQVVTKSTCVPPEDSAFMKQWNLLNTGQYKGMYKGNDLRVVPAWLQGYTGCNVTVTVVDDGIDFKHPALWPNFAPMVSYDHHDNDSDPSTYDHKHGTSVSGIVGAAKNSTCGIGIAYECNLGSKCVCQIWYSGINLINLEPDNCICF
;
A
#
# COMPACT_ATOMS: atom_id res chain seq x y z
N MET A 1 21.81 -19.45 -34.26
CA MET A 1 20.39 -19.34 -33.85
C MET A 1 20.38 -18.52 -32.56
N SER A 2 20.70 -17.23 -32.69
CA SER A 2 19.74 -16.11 -32.70
C SER A 2 19.15 -15.85 -31.31
N THR A 3 19.93 -15.13 -30.51
CA THR A 3 19.52 -14.33 -29.36
C THR A 3 18.62 -13.19 -29.84
N GLU A 4 17.34 -13.21 -29.49
CA GLU A 4 16.48 -12.05 -29.71
C GLU A 4 16.67 -11.04 -28.58
N ASN A 5 17.13 -9.86 -29.00
CA ASN A 5 17.28 -8.64 -28.22
C ASN A 5 15.92 -8.20 -27.66
N LEU A 6 15.81 -8.13 -26.34
CA LEU A 6 14.79 -7.32 -25.67
C LEU A 6 15.16 -5.84 -25.86
N GLN A 7 14.68 -5.23 -26.95
CA GLN A 7 14.76 -3.79 -27.14
C GLN A 7 13.78 -3.10 -26.19
N HIS A 8 14.36 -2.43 -25.20
CA HIS A 8 13.82 -1.22 -24.57
C HIS A 8 13.33 -0.25 -25.65
N THR A 9 12.07 0.20 -25.61
CA THR A 9 11.66 1.61 -25.82
C THR A 9 10.15 1.79 -25.66
N SER A 10 9.73 2.49 -24.60
CA SER A 10 8.68 3.52 -24.67
C SER A 10 8.85 4.47 -23.48
N ASN A 11 9.79 5.40 -23.57
CA ASN A 11 9.85 6.54 -22.66
C ASN A 11 8.70 7.49 -23.02
N SER A 12 7.53 7.30 -22.42
CA SER A 12 6.51 8.35 -22.36
C SER A 12 7.06 9.49 -21.51
N GLN A 13 7.22 10.67 -22.11
CA GLN A 13 7.65 11.85 -21.35
C GLN A 13 6.49 12.32 -20.46
N PRO A 14 6.77 12.73 -19.21
CA PRO A 14 5.76 13.27 -18.31
C PRO A 14 5.12 14.53 -18.89
N GLY A 15 3.84 14.76 -18.57
CA GLY A 15 3.12 15.98 -18.89
C GLY A 15 3.72 17.20 -18.17
N ARG A 16 3.27 18.40 -18.55
CA ARG A 16 3.76 19.67 -17.96
C ARG A 16 3.54 19.78 -16.44
N ASP A 17 2.67 18.96 -15.87
CA ASP A 17 2.36 18.85 -14.44
C ASP A 17 3.12 17.71 -13.72
N GLY A 18 4.00 16.99 -14.42
CA GLY A 18 4.72 15.83 -13.87
C GLY A 18 3.91 14.53 -13.80
N SER A 19 2.64 14.54 -14.25
CA SER A 19 1.84 13.32 -14.35
C SER A 19 2.21 12.50 -15.59
N PHE A 20 2.20 11.18 -15.44
CA PHE A 20 2.32 10.27 -16.58
C PHE A 20 0.92 9.98 -17.12
N PRO A 21 0.77 9.83 -18.45
CA PRO A 21 -0.51 9.47 -19.04
C PRO A 21 -0.96 8.10 -18.53
N ASP A 22 -2.27 7.94 -18.34
CA ASP A 22 -2.87 6.65 -18.03
C ASP A 22 -2.57 5.63 -19.13
N VAL A 23 -2.04 4.47 -18.73
CA VAL A 23 -1.74 3.37 -19.65
C VAL A 23 -2.88 2.37 -19.59
N PHE A 24 -3.79 2.42 -20.56
CA PHE A 24 -4.90 1.48 -20.64
C PHE A 24 -4.38 0.06 -20.87
N ILE A 25 -4.99 -0.93 -20.22
CA ILE A 25 -4.61 -2.34 -20.31
C ILE A 25 -5.71 -3.17 -20.97
N ASN A 26 -5.40 -4.41 -21.33
CA ASN A 26 -6.34 -5.37 -21.94
C ASN A 26 -7.36 -5.94 -20.93
N SER A 27 -7.80 -5.13 -19.96
CA SER A 27 -8.76 -5.55 -18.93
C SER A 27 -9.91 -4.55 -18.85
N TRP A 28 -11.11 -5.06 -18.61
CA TRP A 28 -12.33 -4.28 -18.41
C TRP A 28 -13.01 -4.71 -17.12
N ALA A 29 -13.63 -3.75 -16.43
CA ALA A 29 -14.64 -4.02 -15.43
C ALA A 29 -16.01 -3.88 -16.10
N VAL A 30 -16.86 -4.91 -15.98
CA VAL A 30 -18.15 -4.98 -16.66
C VAL A 30 -19.21 -5.36 -15.65
N LYS A 31 -20.24 -4.52 -15.51
CA LYS A 31 -21.39 -4.83 -14.66
C LYS A 31 -22.50 -5.45 -15.48
N ILE A 32 -22.95 -6.65 -15.09
CA ILE A 32 -23.83 -7.49 -15.91
C ILE A 32 -25.04 -7.95 -15.11
N ARG A 33 -26.25 -7.68 -15.60
CA ARG A 33 -27.50 -8.15 -15.01
C ARG A 33 -27.77 -9.57 -15.49
N GLY A 34 -27.36 -10.57 -14.71
CA GLY A 34 -27.52 -11.98 -15.12
C GLY A 34 -26.68 -12.99 -14.34
N GLY A 35 -25.68 -12.52 -13.58
CA GLY A 35 -24.82 -13.40 -12.80
C GLY A 35 -23.70 -14.03 -13.65
N LEU A 36 -23.02 -15.02 -13.07
CA LEU A 36 -21.76 -15.55 -13.60
C LEU A 36 -21.91 -16.25 -14.96
N ASP A 37 -22.98 -17.04 -15.15
CA ASP A 37 -23.21 -17.77 -16.39
C ASP A 37 -23.43 -16.82 -17.58
N ASP A 38 -24.21 -15.76 -17.37
CA ASP A 38 -24.41 -14.71 -18.37
C ASP A 38 -23.12 -13.92 -18.63
N ALA A 39 -22.31 -13.68 -17.59
CA ALA A 39 -21.00 -13.05 -17.74
C ALA A 39 -20.03 -13.90 -18.58
N ASP A 40 -19.98 -15.22 -18.37
CA ASP A 40 -19.14 -16.14 -19.15
C ASP A 40 -19.59 -16.22 -20.62
N ALA A 41 -20.90 -16.29 -20.84
CA ALA A 41 -21.48 -16.29 -22.18
C ALA A 41 -21.22 -14.96 -22.91
N LEU A 42 -21.34 -13.84 -22.20
CA LEU A 42 -21.08 -12.51 -22.73
C LEU A 42 -19.60 -12.31 -23.07
N ALA A 43 -18.70 -12.69 -22.16
CA ALA A 43 -17.26 -12.61 -22.38
C ALA A 43 -16.87 -13.39 -23.65
N SER A 44 -17.34 -14.63 -23.77
CA SER A 44 -17.05 -15.49 -24.93
C SER A 44 -17.60 -14.90 -26.24
N ARG A 45 -18.81 -14.31 -26.20
CA ARG A 45 -19.47 -13.69 -27.37
C ARG A 45 -18.65 -12.53 -27.94
N TYR A 46 -18.10 -11.68 -27.08
CA TYR A 46 -17.33 -10.50 -27.49
C TYR A 46 -15.81 -10.76 -27.54
N GLY A 47 -15.36 -12.00 -27.38
CA GLY A 47 -13.95 -12.40 -27.51
C GLY A 47 -13.08 -12.11 -26.30
N PHE A 48 -13.68 -11.95 -25.12
CA PHE A 48 -13.00 -11.80 -23.84
C PHE A 48 -12.92 -13.14 -23.08
N HIS A 49 -11.99 -13.18 -22.13
CA HIS A 49 -11.98 -14.15 -21.05
C HIS A 49 -12.56 -13.50 -19.80
N ASN A 50 -13.57 -14.12 -19.19
CA ASN A 50 -14.03 -13.75 -17.87
C ASN A 50 -13.03 -14.27 -16.83
N LEU A 51 -12.54 -13.39 -15.96
CA LEU A 51 -11.65 -13.73 -14.85
C LEU A 51 -12.40 -13.89 -13.53
N GLY A 52 -13.72 -13.68 -13.54
CA GLY A 52 -14.60 -13.83 -12.38
C GLY A 52 -15.04 -12.50 -11.79
N LEU A 53 -15.73 -12.61 -10.64
CA LEU A 53 -16.30 -11.47 -9.92
C LEU A 53 -15.18 -10.59 -9.33
N VAL A 54 -15.34 -9.27 -9.47
CA VAL A 54 -14.53 -8.30 -8.74
C VAL A 54 -15.02 -8.26 -7.30
N GLN A 55 -14.16 -8.68 -6.36
CA GLN A 55 -14.51 -8.73 -4.95
C GLN A 55 -14.91 -7.34 -4.42
N GLY A 56 -16.00 -7.30 -3.65
CA GLY A 56 -16.53 -6.07 -3.06
C GLY A 56 -17.51 -5.29 -3.95
N PHE A 57 -17.82 -5.78 -5.15
CA PHE A 57 -18.80 -5.17 -6.04
C PHE A 57 -19.82 -6.21 -6.53
N ASP A 58 -21.10 -5.86 -6.43
CA ASP A 58 -22.18 -6.74 -6.86
C ASP A 58 -22.31 -6.75 -8.39
N ASP A 59 -22.34 -7.96 -8.95
CA ASP A 59 -22.50 -8.22 -10.39
C ASP A 59 -21.47 -7.54 -11.30
N VAL A 60 -20.27 -7.26 -10.77
CA VAL A 60 -19.14 -6.72 -11.54
C VAL A 60 -18.13 -7.83 -11.83
N TYR A 61 -17.78 -7.99 -13.09
CA TYR A 61 -16.88 -9.02 -13.59
C TYR A 61 -15.65 -8.41 -14.24
N GLN A 62 -14.51 -9.09 -14.10
CA GLN A 62 -13.27 -8.68 -14.76
C GLN A 62 -13.10 -9.42 -16.09
N PHE A 63 -13.20 -8.70 -17.20
CA PHE A 63 -12.99 -9.25 -18.54
C PHE A 63 -11.59 -8.94 -19.04
N ARG A 64 -10.97 -9.86 -19.77
CA ARG A 64 -9.63 -9.69 -20.37
C ARG A 64 -9.64 -10.05 -21.84
N LEU A 65 -9.11 -9.15 -22.68
CA LEU A 65 -8.95 -9.40 -24.11
C LEU A 65 -7.61 -10.13 -24.36
N GLY A 66 -7.66 -11.25 -25.08
CA GLY A 66 -6.46 -11.97 -25.51
C GLY A 66 -5.65 -11.22 -26.57
N GLY A 67 -4.34 -11.43 -26.63
CA GLY A 67 -3.44 -10.83 -27.63
C GLY A 67 -2.34 -9.96 -27.02
N ARG A 68 -1.63 -9.19 -27.87
CA ARG A 68 -0.56 -8.29 -27.43
C ARG A 68 -1.13 -7.20 -26.52
N GLU A 69 -0.39 -6.84 -25.48
CA GLU A 69 -0.77 -5.77 -24.54
C GLU A 69 -0.99 -4.46 -25.30
N MET A 70 -2.19 -3.88 -25.18
CA MET A 70 -2.51 -2.61 -25.84
C MET A 70 -1.80 -1.48 -25.10
N GLN A 71 -0.76 -0.91 -25.70
CA GLN A 71 -0.14 0.32 -25.21
C GLN A 71 -0.84 1.54 -25.82
N LYS A 72 -2.13 1.75 -25.49
CA LYS A 72 -2.88 2.93 -25.94
C LYS A 72 -3.14 3.88 -24.76
N VAL A 73 -2.99 5.18 -25.05
CA VAL A 73 -3.15 6.29 -24.08
C VAL A 73 -4.61 6.81 -24.04
N ARG A 74 -5.55 6.19 -24.76
CA ARG A 74 -6.94 6.66 -24.87
C ARG A 74 -7.94 5.58 -24.46
N SER A 75 -8.94 5.98 -23.66
CA SER A 75 -10.04 5.17 -23.11
C SER A 75 -11.05 4.67 -24.14
N ASP A 76 -11.05 5.23 -25.35
CA ASP A 76 -12.05 4.96 -26.38
C ASP A 76 -11.70 3.75 -27.25
N SER A 77 -11.74 2.57 -26.61
CA SER A 77 -11.53 1.30 -27.28
C SER A 77 -12.83 0.84 -27.97
N PRO A 78 -12.81 0.47 -29.26
CA PRO A 78 -13.98 -0.10 -29.94
C PRO A 78 -14.60 -1.30 -29.20
N TYR A 79 -13.77 -2.01 -28.43
CA TYR A 79 -14.17 -3.10 -27.56
C TYR A 79 -15.10 -2.64 -26.42
N THR A 80 -14.83 -1.47 -25.84
CA THR A 80 -15.66 -0.86 -24.78
C THR A 80 -17.04 -0.50 -25.33
N SER A 81 -17.11 0.18 -26.48
CA SER A 81 -18.39 0.55 -27.08
C SER A 81 -19.19 -0.68 -27.53
N SER A 82 -18.51 -1.72 -28.02
CA SER A 82 -19.17 -2.96 -28.45
C SER A 82 -19.85 -3.67 -27.29
N ILE A 83 -19.13 -3.89 -26.18
CA ILE A 83 -19.71 -4.61 -25.03
C ILE A 83 -20.74 -3.76 -24.27
N ALA A 84 -20.53 -2.44 -24.16
CA ALA A 84 -21.47 -1.54 -23.50
C ALA A 84 -22.82 -1.42 -24.23
N SER A 85 -22.89 -1.83 -25.50
CA SER A 85 -24.14 -1.84 -26.27
C SER A 85 -25.03 -3.05 -25.97
N ASP A 86 -24.52 -4.07 -25.26
CA ASP A 86 -25.29 -5.26 -24.92
C ASP A 86 -26.32 -4.95 -23.83
N LYS A 87 -27.53 -5.49 -23.96
CA LYS A 87 -28.66 -5.20 -23.07
C LYS A 87 -28.43 -5.69 -21.63
N LEU A 88 -27.57 -6.70 -21.45
CA LEU A 88 -27.24 -7.22 -20.13
C LEU A 88 -26.18 -6.36 -19.42
N VAL A 89 -25.49 -5.48 -20.14
CA VAL A 89 -24.39 -4.67 -19.62
C VAL A 89 -24.92 -3.33 -19.12
N GLU A 90 -24.71 -3.06 -17.84
CA GLU A 90 -25.03 -1.76 -17.23
C GLU A 90 -23.90 -0.75 -17.46
N PHE A 91 -22.65 -1.20 -17.32
CA PHE A 91 -21.48 -0.43 -17.73
C PHE A 91 -20.34 -1.35 -18.13
N ALA A 92 -19.44 -0.83 -18.96
CA ALA A 92 -18.16 -1.44 -19.24
C ALA A 92 -17.08 -0.37 -19.29
N GLU A 93 -16.04 -0.54 -18.49
CA GLU A 93 -14.94 0.43 -18.40
C GLU A 93 -13.59 -0.26 -18.57
N GLN A 94 -12.79 0.25 -19.50
CA GLN A 94 -11.42 -0.22 -19.70
C GLN A 94 -10.55 0.21 -18.51
N GLN A 95 -9.82 -0.74 -17.96
CA GLN A 95 -8.91 -0.50 -16.85
C GLN A 95 -7.61 0.12 -17.38
N PHE A 96 -6.97 0.94 -16.55
CA PHE A 96 -5.69 1.56 -16.84
C PHE A 96 -4.74 1.42 -15.65
N ARG A 97 -3.44 1.39 -15.95
CA ARG A 97 -2.40 1.58 -14.94
C ARG A 97 -2.11 3.07 -14.85
N ARG A 98 -2.43 3.64 -13.71
CA ARG A 98 -1.96 4.99 -13.38
C ARG A 98 -0.50 4.89 -12.95
N GLN A 99 0.39 5.48 -13.73
CA GLN A 99 1.79 5.60 -13.33
C GLN A 99 1.91 6.83 -12.41
N VAL A 100 1.91 6.59 -11.12
CA VAL A 100 2.19 7.63 -10.13
C VAL A 100 3.70 7.80 -10.08
N VAL A 101 4.22 8.92 -10.57
CA VAL A 101 5.58 9.34 -10.23
C VAL A 101 5.50 10.18 -8.98
N THR A 102 5.63 9.49 -7.85
CA THR A 102 6.09 10.11 -6.63
C THR A 102 7.54 10.52 -6.87
N LYS A 103 7.83 11.81 -6.67
CA LYS A 103 9.18 12.37 -6.79
C LYS A 103 10.00 11.89 -5.60
N SER A 104 10.31 10.60 -5.54
CA SER A 104 11.06 9.99 -4.46
C SER A 104 12.53 9.94 -4.86
N THR A 105 13.30 10.93 -4.42
CA THR A 105 14.72 10.68 -4.13
C THR A 105 14.77 9.75 -2.93
N CYS A 106 14.48 8.47 -3.14
CA CYS A 106 14.66 7.41 -2.15
C CYS A 106 16.18 7.17 -2.00
N VAL A 107 16.85 8.09 -1.33
CA VAL A 107 18.10 7.75 -0.64
C VAL A 107 17.67 6.90 0.55
N PRO A 108 18.22 5.68 0.76
CA PRO A 108 18.00 4.95 1.99
C PRO A 108 18.19 5.89 3.19
N PRO A 109 17.36 5.81 4.23
CA PRO A 109 17.51 6.69 5.39
C PRO A 109 18.96 6.60 5.89
N GLU A 110 19.58 7.73 6.23
CA GLU A 110 20.90 7.75 6.88
C GLU A 110 20.83 7.23 8.34
N ASP A 111 19.88 6.35 8.64
CA ASP A 111 19.67 5.78 9.96
C ASP A 111 20.47 4.49 10.11
N SER A 112 21.43 4.51 11.04
CA SER A 112 22.18 3.33 11.47
C SER A 112 21.28 2.17 11.97
N ALA A 113 20.07 2.47 12.45
CA ALA A 113 19.10 1.48 12.89
C ALA A 113 18.39 0.77 11.73
N PHE A 114 18.23 1.41 10.55
CA PHE A 114 17.60 0.76 9.39
C PHE A 114 18.34 -0.50 8.95
N MET A 115 19.68 -0.47 8.99
CA MET A 115 20.49 -1.65 8.67
C MET A 115 20.29 -2.83 9.62
N LYS A 116 19.74 -2.57 10.83
CA LYS A 116 19.38 -3.60 11.82
C LYS A 116 17.94 -4.11 11.65
N GLN A 117 17.08 -3.40 10.92
CA GLN A 117 15.69 -3.78 10.65
C GLN A 117 15.63 -4.89 9.59
N TRP A 118 16.02 -6.10 9.98
CA TRP A 118 16.03 -7.29 9.12
C TRP A 118 14.69 -7.58 8.46
N ASN A 119 13.60 -7.22 9.13
CA ASN A 119 12.23 -7.37 8.63
C ASN A 119 11.94 -6.48 7.41
N LEU A 120 12.63 -5.35 7.28
CA LEU A 120 12.49 -4.43 6.14
C LEU A 120 13.53 -4.69 5.05
N LEU A 121 14.76 -5.01 5.46
CA LEU A 121 15.86 -5.35 4.56
C LEU A 121 16.75 -6.44 5.17
N ASN A 122 16.59 -7.67 4.69
CA ASN A 122 17.39 -8.80 5.11
C ASN A 122 18.55 -9.03 4.13
N THR A 123 19.72 -8.55 4.50
CA THR A 123 20.98 -8.75 3.78
C THR A 123 21.71 -10.03 4.17
N GLY A 124 21.17 -10.81 5.13
CA GLY A 124 21.88 -11.89 5.81
C GLY A 124 22.74 -11.38 6.98
N GLN A 125 22.36 -10.23 7.56
CA GLN A 125 23.15 -9.52 8.58
C GLN A 125 23.28 -10.28 9.92
N TYR A 126 22.39 -11.23 10.20
CA TYR A 126 22.43 -12.05 11.40
C TYR A 126 22.63 -13.53 11.07
N LYS A 127 23.40 -14.23 11.91
CA LYS A 127 23.70 -15.66 11.74
C LYS A 127 22.41 -16.48 11.72
N GLY A 128 22.27 -17.32 10.70
CA GLY A 128 21.09 -18.20 10.55
C GLY A 128 19.93 -17.59 9.76
N MET A 129 20.05 -16.34 9.28
CA MET A 129 19.05 -15.75 8.40
C MET A 129 19.25 -16.14 6.94
N TYR A 130 18.15 -16.45 6.26
CA TYR A 130 18.12 -16.57 4.81
C TYR A 130 17.95 -15.17 4.19
N LYS A 131 18.96 -14.71 3.45
CA LYS A 131 18.96 -13.40 2.78
C LYS A 131 17.72 -13.24 1.88
N GLY A 132 17.11 -12.06 1.94
CA GLY A 132 15.90 -11.72 1.16
C GLY A 132 14.60 -12.35 1.69
N ASN A 133 14.64 -13.04 2.83
CA ASN A 133 13.44 -13.39 3.60
C ASN A 133 13.07 -12.20 4.51
N ASP A 134 12.51 -11.17 3.88
CA ASP A 134 12.02 -9.92 4.47
C ASP A 134 10.68 -9.53 3.82
N LEU A 135 10.08 -8.43 4.28
CA LEU A 135 8.81 -7.91 3.77
C LEU A 135 8.89 -7.34 2.34
N ARG A 136 10.09 -7.25 1.74
CA ARG A 136 10.36 -6.65 0.42
C ARG A 136 9.77 -5.25 0.25
N VAL A 137 9.88 -4.40 1.28
CA VAL A 137 9.38 -3.02 1.26
C VAL A 137 10.23 -2.08 0.40
N VAL A 138 11.54 -2.33 0.30
CA VAL A 138 12.46 -1.46 -0.44
C VAL A 138 12.07 -1.30 -1.92
N PRO A 139 11.75 -2.39 -2.68
CA PRO A 139 11.20 -2.24 -4.03
C PRO A 139 9.92 -1.40 -4.13
N ALA A 140 9.06 -1.41 -3.11
CA ALA A 140 7.85 -0.58 -3.08
C ALA A 140 8.20 0.90 -2.84
N TRP A 141 9.13 1.18 -1.93
CA TRP A 141 9.66 2.53 -1.69
C TRP A 141 10.39 3.11 -2.91
N LEU A 142 11.09 2.27 -3.70
CA LEU A 142 11.73 2.69 -4.96
C LEU A 142 10.71 3.05 -6.04
N GLN A 143 9.50 2.47 -5.97
CA GLN A 143 8.35 2.89 -6.78
C GLN A 143 7.59 4.07 -6.14
N GLY A 144 8.09 4.54 -4.99
CA GLY A 144 7.59 5.68 -4.22
C GLY A 144 6.25 5.43 -3.52
N TYR A 145 5.97 4.18 -3.15
CA TYR A 145 4.89 3.81 -2.22
C TYR A 145 5.38 3.91 -0.77
N THR A 146 5.28 5.09 -0.17
CA THR A 146 5.87 5.43 1.14
C THR A 146 4.86 5.63 2.26
N GLY A 147 3.56 5.56 1.94
CA GLY A 147 2.48 5.97 2.84
C GLY A 147 2.07 7.44 2.70
N CYS A 148 2.70 8.21 1.82
CA CYS A 148 2.31 9.60 1.56
C CYS A 148 0.81 9.72 1.23
N ASN A 149 0.13 10.68 1.86
CA ASN A 149 -1.33 10.90 1.79
C ASN A 149 -2.20 9.72 2.25
N VAL A 150 -1.62 8.72 2.92
CA VAL A 150 -2.35 7.65 3.58
C VAL A 150 -2.42 7.96 5.07
N THR A 151 -3.63 7.87 5.63
CA THR A 151 -3.83 7.97 7.07
C THR A 151 -3.98 6.58 7.66
N VAL A 152 -3.19 6.29 8.70
CA VAL A 152 -3.23 5.02 9.43
C VAL A 152 -3.48 5.33 10.90
N THR A 153 -4.50 4.72 11.48
CA THR A 153 -4.80 4.87 12.91
C THR A 153 -4.56 3.54 13.61
N VAL A 154 -3.68 3.55 14.61
CA VAL A 154 -3.38 2.39 15.46
C VAL A 154 -4.37 2.35 16.62
N VAL A 155 -5.12 1.26 16.78
CA VAL A 155 -6.06 1.07 17.89
C VAL A 155 -5.42 0.13 18.90
N ASP A 156 -4.92 0.66 20.02
CA ASP A 156 -4.03 -0.06 20.94
C ASP A 156 -4.06 0.54 22.36
N ASP A 157 -3.01 0.33 23.15
CA ASP A 157 -2.85 0.82 24.52
C ASP A 157 -2.43 2.30 24.65
N GLY A 158 -2.39 3.03 23.53
CA GLY A 158 -1.91 4.41 23.42
C GLY A 158 -0.56 4.49 22.71
N ILE A 159 -0.07 5.70 22.48
CA ILE A 159 1.25 5.93 21.84
C ILE A 159 2.02 7.04 22.53
N ASP A 160 3.35 6.90 22.61
CA ASP A 160 4.24 8.04 22.87
C ASP A 160 4.37 8.86 21.58
N PHE A 161 3.35 9.66 21.26
CA PHE A 161 3.34 10.46 20.04
C PHE A 161 4.41 11.56 20.02
N LYS A 162 4.99 11.89 21.18
CA LYS A 162 6.08 12.87 21.31
C LYS A 162 7.45 12.25 21.00
N HIS A 163 7.52 10.93 20.85
CA HIS A 163 8.76 10.24 20.51
C HIS A 163 9.36 10.83 19.21
N PRO A 164 10.68 11.13 19.16
CA PRO A 164 11.31 11.79 18.00
C PRO A 164 11.13 11.03 16.67
N ALA A 165 10.95 9.71 16.73
CA ALA A 165 10.65 8.88 15.56
C ALA A 165 9.17 8.92 15.11
N LEU A 166 8.22 9.30 15.97
CA LEU A 166 6.78 9.23 15.68
C LEU A 166 6.15 10.62 15.45
N TRP A 167 6.57 11.64 16.20
CA TRP A 167 5.98 12.97 16.12
C TRP A 167 5.93 13.59 14.71
N PRO A 168 6.89 13.35 13.78
CA PRO A 168 6.83 13.99 12.46
C PRO A 168 5.63 13.52 11.64
N ASN A 169 5.16 12.30 11.91
CA ASN A 169 4.01 11.70 11.23
C ASN A 169 2.73 11.74 12.08
N PHE A 170 2.80 12.18 13.34
CA PHE A 170 1.65 12.16 14.23
C PHE A 170 0.52 13.08 13.76
N ALA A 171 -0.69 12.54 13.70
CA ALA A 171 -1.89 13.21 13.25
C ALA A 171 -2.92 13.31 14.38
N PRO A 172 -3.03 14.46 15.07
CA PRO A 172 -3.94 14.61 16.22
C PRO A 172 -5.41 14.50 15.84
N MET A 173 -5.79 14.94 14.63
CA MET A 173 -7.20 14.91 14.17
C MET A 173 -7.79 13.51 14.04
N VAL A 174 -6.95 12.49 13.93
CA VAL A 174 -7.36 11.08 13.85
C VAL A 174 -6.96 10.30 15.09
N SER A 175 -6.59 11.02 16.16
CA SER A 175 -6.20 10.45 17.44
C SER A 175 -7.22 10.74 18.54
N TYR A 176 -7.34 9.84 19.51
CA TYR A 176 -8.26 9.99 20.64
C TYR A 176 -7.93 8.95 21.71
N ASP A 177 -8.11 9.30 22.98
CA ASP A 177 -8.12 8.32 24.06
C ASP A 177 -9.55 8.00 24.48
N HIS A 178 -9.96 6.74 24.28
CA HIS A 178 -11.27 6.26 24.72
C HIS A 178 -11.31 5.89 26.21
N HIS A 179 -10.15 5.78 26.87
CA HIS A 179 -10.06 5.55 28.31
C HIS A 179 -10.35 6.83 29.10
N ASP A 180 -9.56 7.90 28.90
CA ASP A 180 -9.75 9.18 29.59
C ASP A 180 -10.74 10.11 28.85
N ASN A 181 -11.22 9.68 27.68
CA ASN A 181 -12.21 10.37 26.86
C ASN A 181 -11.75 11.78 26.44
N ASP A 182 -10.48 11.89 26.04
CA ASP A 182 -9.85 13.13 25.59
C ASP A 182 -9.05 12.93 24.28
N SER A 183 -8.40 14.00 23.81
CA SER A 183 -7.65 13.99 22.56
C SER A 183 -6.18 13.58 22.71
N ASP A 184 -5.72 13.24 23.93
CA ASP A 184 -4.35 12.86 24.22
C ASP A 184 -4.22 11.32 24.20
N PRO A 185 -3.73 10.71 23.11
CA PRO A 185 -3.61 9.26 23.02
C PRO A 185 -2.39 8.70 23.79
N SER A 186 -1.77 9.49 24.68
CA SER A 186 -0.56 9.09 25.41
C SER A 186 -0.83 7.96 26.38
N THR A 187 0.17 7.10 26.53
CA THR A 187 0.22 6.10 27.59
C THR A 187 1.55 6.19 28.31
N TYR A 188 1.51 6.14 29.64
CA TYR A 188 2.70 6.30 30.49
C TYR A 188 3.31 4.95 30.89
N ASP A 189 2.48 3.91 31.00
CA ASP A 189 2.88 2.60 31.54
C ASP A 189 2.89 1.49 30.48
N HIS A 190 2.23 1.70 29.34
CA HIS A 190 2.14 0.71 28.27
C HIS A 190 2.92 1.16 27.03
N LYS A 191 3.53 0.21 26.31
CA LYS A 191 4.48 0.50 25.21
C LYS A 191 4.12 -0.25 23.93
N HIS A 192 3.03 -1.02 23.94
CA HIS A 192 2.69 -1.89 22.80
C HIS A 192 2.28 -1.04 21.61
N GLY A 193 1.36 -0.10 21.78
CA GLY A 193 0.90 0.80 20.73
C GLY A 193 2.01 1.68 20.18
N THR A 194 2.94 2.16 21.02
CA THR A 194 4.14 2.88 20.55
C THR A 194 5.01 1.99 19.66
N SER A 195 5.23 0.72 20.04
CA SER A 195 6.04 -0.23 19.26
C SER A 195 5.38 -0.58 17.92
N VAL A 196 4.06 -0.84 17.95
CA VAL A 196 3.24 -1.07 16.75
C VAL A 196 3.31 0.15 15.81
N SER A 197 3.15 1.34 16.38
CA SER A 197 3.24 2.61 15.64
C SER A 197 4.60 2.85 15.02
N GLY A 198 5.68 2.44 15.69
CA GLY A 198 7.03 2.45 15.15
C GLY A 198 7.18 1.61 13.88
N ILE A 199 6.69 0.37 13.91
CA ILE A 199 6.71 -0.54 12.74
C ILE A 199 5.90 0.05 11.58
N VAL A 200 4.75 0.65 11.87
CA VAL A 200 3.85 1.21 10.86
C VAL A 200 4.44 2.48 10.24
N GLY A 201 4.81 3.46 11.06
CA GLY A 201 4.93 4.85 10.63
C GLY A 201 6.03 5.65 11.31
N ALA A 202 7.07 5.02 11.86
CA ALA A 202 8.27 5.76 12.25
C ALA A 202 8.82 6.56 11.05
N ALA A 203 9.07 7.84 11.26
CA ALA A 203 9.45 8.77 10.23
C ALA A 203 10.84 8.46 9.67
N LYS A 204 11.08 8.89 8.43
CA LYS A 204 12.41 8.82 7.81
C LYS A 204 13.33 9.89 8.41
N ASN A 205 13.90 9.60 9.57
CA ASN A 205 14.91 10.43 10.23
C ASN A 205 16.05 9.56 10.77
N SER A 206 16.85 10.07 11.70
CA SER A 206 17.99 9.36 12.30
C SER A 206 17.66 8.77 13.68
N THR A 207 16.39 8.50 13.98
CA THR A 207 15.93 8.02 15.28
C THR A 207 15.20 6.70 15.16
N CYS A 208 15.77 5.66 15.79
CA CYS A 208 15.10 4.39 16.06
C CYS A 208 14.54 3.63 14.85
N GLY A 209 15.11 3.84 13.67
CA GLY A 209 14.74 3.13 12.45
C GLY A 209 13.63 3.83 11.68
N ILE A 210 13.03 3.11 10.75
CA ILE A 210 11.99 3.63 9.85
C ILE A 210 10.79 2.69 9.82
N GLY A 211 9.58 3.26 9.70
CA GLY A 211 8.34 2.52 9.53
C GLY A 211 8.14 2.09 8.08
N ILE A 212 7.24 1.12 7.87
CA ILE A 212 6.87 0.66 6.52
C ILE A 212 6.27 1.81 5.69
N ALA A 213 5.39 2.60 6.32
CA ALA A 213 4.69 3.73 5.74
C ALA A 213 5.21 5.05 6.36
N TYR A 214 6.50 5.32 6.22
CA TYR A 214 7.21 6.41 6.89
C TYR A 214 6.81 7.84 6.48
N GLU A 215 5.92 8.01 5.49
CA GLU A 215 5.30 9.31 5.11
C GLU A 215 3.78 9.34 5.37
N CYS A 216 3.25 8.42 6.19
CA CYS A 216 1.83 8.39 6.53
C CYS A 216 1.43 9.48 7.54
N ASN A 217 0.12 9.76 7.61
CA ASN A 217 -0.47 10.45 8.75
C ASN A 217 -0.83 9.40 9.81
N LEU A 218 -0.09 9.38 10.91
CA LEU A 218 -0.19 8.37 11.96
C LEU A 218 -1.09 8.84 13.11
N GLY A 219 -2.25 8.21 13.26
CA GLY A 219 -3.16 8.40 14.38
C GLY A 219 -3.07 7.29 15.42
N SER A 220 -3.63 7.55 16.60
CA SER A 220 -3.80 6.54 17.64
C SER A 220 -5.16 6.62 18.32
N LYS A 221 -5.81 5.48 18.52
CA LYS A 221 -6.96 5.31 19.40
C LYS A 221 -6.54 4.46 20.58
N CYS A 222 -6.37 5.09 21.73
CA CYS A 222 -6.16 4.34 22.97
C CYS A 222 -7.49 3.70 23.38
N VAL A 223 -7.46 2.39 23.67
CA VAL A 223 -8.62 1.59 24.11
C VAL A 223 -8.32 0.80 25.38
N CYS A 224 -7.31 1.21 26.15
CA CYS A 224 -6.73 0.42 27.23
C CYS A 224 -7.69 0.21 28.42
N GLN A 225 -8.39 -0.94 28.44
CA GLN A 225 -8.62 -1.91 29.54
C GLN A 225 -9.90 -2.72 29.27
N ILE A 226 -9.84 -3.61 28.28
CA ILE A 226 -10.58 -4.86 28.36
C ILE A 226 -9.63 -5.94 27.85
N TRP A 227 -9.25 -6.87 28.74
CA TRP A 227 -8.40 -8.04 28.47
C TRP A 227 -6.89 -7.76 28.35
N TYR A 228 -6.14 -8.08 29.40
CA TYR A 228 -5.18 -9.19 29.42
C TYR A 228 -4.27 -9.06 30.64
N SER A 229 -4.60 -9.85 31.66
CA SER A 229 -3.65 -10.30 32.67
C SER A 229 -2.57 -11.15 32.00
N GLY A 230 -1.35 -10.61 31.92
CA GLY A 230 -0.12 -11.41 31.91
C GLY A 230 0.53 -11.67 30.56
N ILE A 231 1.23 -10.68 30.00
CA ILE A 231 2.48 -10.88 29.25
C ILE A 231 3.47 -9.81 29.72
N ASN A 232 4.51 -10.24 30.44
CA ASN A 232 5.69 -9.41 30.71
C ASN A 232 6.60 -9.51 29.48
N LEU A 233 6.74 -8.43 28.72
CA LEU A 233 7.83 -8.28 27.76
C LEU A 233 8.62 -7.00 28.05
N ILE A 234 9.85 -7.27 28.51
CA ILE A 234 11.05 -6.43 28.43
C ILE A 234 11.12 -5.27 29.44
N ASN A 235 11.90 -5.51 30.50
CA ASN A 235 12.51 -4.48 31.34
C ASN A 235 13.43 -3.59 30.51
N LEU A 236 13.31 -2.26 30.63
CA LEU A 236 14.39 -1.33 30.33
C LEU A 236 14.40 -0.18 31.36
N GLU A 237 15.62 0.13 31.80
CA GLU A 237 16.05 1.14 32.78
C GLU A 237 15.66 2.58 32.41
N PRO A 238 15.67 3.52 33.39
CA PRO A 238 15.32 4.91 33.14
C PRO A 238 16.43 5.59 32.32
N ASP A 239 16.03 6.46 31.39
CA ASP A 239 16.85 7.47 30.69
C ASP A 239 17.37 7.19 29.26
N ASN A 240 16.82 6.24 28.49
CA ASN A 240 17.11 6.16 27.06
C ASN A 240 15.85 5.92 26.20
N CYS A 241 15.72 6.68 25.10
CA CYS A 241 14.66 6.51 24.10
C CYS A 241 14.61 5.05 23.64
N ILE A 242 13.45 4.40 23.79
CA ILE A 242 13.26 3.00 23.42
C ILE A 242 13.04 2.92 21.92
N CYS A 243 13.95 2.27 21.20
CA CYS A 243 13.79 1.97 19.78
C CYS A 243 13.00 0.67 19.56
N PHE A 244 12.30 0.59 18.43
CA PHE A 244 11.34 -0.46 18.07
C PHE A 244 11.98 -1.66 17.36
#